data_AF-A0A100WKP9-F1
#
_entry.id   AF-A0A100WKP9-F1
#
_cell.length_a   1.000
_cell.length_b   1.000
_cell.length_c   1.000
_cell.angle_alpha   90.00
_cell.angle_beta   90.00
_cell.angle_gamma   90.00
#
_symmetry.space_group_name_H-M   'P 1'
#
loop_
_entity.id
_entity.type
_entity.pdbx_description
1 polymer ?
#
loop_
_entity_poly.entity_id
_entity_poly.type
_entity_poly.pdbx_seq_one_letter_code
_entity_poly.pdbx_strand_id
1 'polypeptide(L)'
;MTLAGSAAALLLDHHTGRIGHESALTTLVAVSLAATVLLHGLLLGRPMTVSHGATAAAAVLLGAFAVVIGHPVDGWTCLVLAAAMLVRPIGSVAQPDDLPAVASLVDRTRCDPLAPFAMSSGKSYVFCADGTAALAYRALAGLAVVSGDPIGDRARYGEVVATFAALCRARGWRIVVLGASDRLLAIWRDRAVTGRRLRAISIGRDVVVEVDSFDLGGRRRRNLRQAVQRTRNAGVTTAVVAESDIDGTLRSELRDVMRQSGKAAGAERGFCMMLGGTLSGRYPGVWLIYGRDRAGRIQAFQRYVAAGGGADLSLDLPWRRPDAPNGIDERLTVDMVAWARSHGGERVSLAFAPFPDLFGGDRSGDAAVRALRILAHAGDRLIRLESLYRYVRKFDAMAGRRYVLLPPIDVVPAAAALLTLELAPPRTTRLTRAFR
;
A
#
# COMPACT_ATOMS: atom_id res chain seq x y z
N MET A 1 20.31 -43.16 -9.01
CA MET A 1 21.77 -43.26 -8.80
C MET A 1 22.30 -41.91 -8.33
N THR A 2 21.80 -41.48 -7.17
CA THR A 2 21.48 -40.08 -6.90
C THR A 2 21.78 -39.81 -5.42
N LEU A 3 22.49 -38.72 -5.12
CA LEU A 3 22.96 -38.26 -3.80
C LEU A 3 23.98 -39.16 -3.08
N ALA A 4 23.78 -40.47 -2.99
CA ALA A 4 24.70 -41.39 -2.30
C ALA A 4 26.08 -41.49 -2.98
N GLY A 5 26.12 -41.45 -4.32
CA GLY A 5 27.37 -41.47 -5.08
C GLY A 5 28.19 -40.18 -4.94
N SER A 6 27.53 -39.02 -4.80
CA SER A 6 28.19 -37.72 -4.64
C SER A 6 28.77 -37.53 -3.24
N ALA A 7 28.09 -38.01 -2.21
CA ALA A 7 28.61 -38.02 -0.84
C ALA A 7 29.77 -39.01 -0.67
N ALA A 8 29.69 -40.19 -1.30
CA ALA A 8 30.77 -41.16 -1.31
C ALA A 8 32.02 -40.63 -2.05
N ALA A 9 31.84 -39.93 -3.18
CA ALA A 9 32.94 -39.30 -3.91
C ALA A 9 33.62 -38.18 -3.12
N LEU A 10 32.85 -37.33 -2.42
CA LEU A 10 33.39 -36.28 -1.54
C LEU A 10 34.15 -36.86 -0.33
N LEU A 11 33.70 -37.97 0.24
CA LEU A 11 34.40 -38.68 1.33
C LEU A 11 35.69 -39.36 0.84
N LEU A 12 35.65 -39.95 -0.37
CA LEU A 12 36.83 -40.56 -1.00
C LEU A 12 37.88 -39.53 -1.41
N ASP A 13 37.48 -38.35 -1.93
CA ASP A 13 38.41 -37.28 -2.27
C ASP A 13 38.95 -36.53 -1.03
N HIS A 14 38.19 -36.50 0.07
CA HIS A 14 38.69 -35.97 1.35
C HIS A 14 39.76 -36.87 1.96
N HIS A 15 39.57 -38.20 1.89
CA HIS A 15 40.55 -39.17 2.39
C HIS A 15 41.82 -39.27 1.54
N THR A 16 41.78 -38.90 0.26
CA THR A 16 42.96 -38.91 -0.63
C THR A 16 43.74 -37.60 -0.66
N GLY A 17 43.35 -36.59 0.13
CA GLY A 17 44.07 -35.31 0.25
C GLY A 17 43.97 -34.39 -0.96
N ARG A 18 43.09 -34.68 -1.93
CA ARG A 18 42.91 -33.88 -3.16
C ARG A 18 42.02 -32.65 -2.98
N ILE A 19 41.23 -32.62 -1.91
CA ILE A 19 40.29 -31.53 -1.57
C ILE A 19 40.64 -31.02 -0.17
N GLY A 20 41.11 -29.77 -0.07
CA GLY A 20 41.42 -29.15 1.22
C GLY A 20 40.17 -29.07 2.12
N HIS A 21 40.36 -29.22 3.43
CA HIS A 21 39.28 -29.25 4.43
C HIS A 21 38.29 -28.08 4.30
N GLU A 22 38.77 -26.91 3.88
CA GLU A 22 37.96 -25.70 3.60
C GLU A 22 36.97 -25.88 2.44
N SER A 23 37.36 -26.59 1.38
CA SER A 23 36.49 -26.82 0.21
C SER A 23 35.38 -27.84 0.47
N ALA A 24 35.62 -28.83 1.34
CA ALA A 24 34.58 -29.75 1.81
C ALA A 24 33.56 -29.04 2.72
N LEU A 25 34.04 -28.20 3.65
CA LEU A 25 33.20 -27.43 4.57
C LEU A 25 32.30 -26.43 3.81
N THR A 26 32.85 -25.70 2.85
CA THR A 26 32.06 -24.74 2.02
C THR A 26 30.99 -25.44 1.19
N THR A 27 31.28 -26.62 0.64
CA THR A 27 30.29 -27.44 -0.08
C THR A 27 29.15 -27.88 0.83
N LEU A 28 29.46 -28.38 2.04
CA LEU A 28 28.45 -28.78 3.02
C LEU A 28 27.56 -27.61 3.43
N VAL A 29 28.15 -26.43 3.66
CA VAL A 29 27.42 -25.19 3.98
C VAL A 29 26.48 -24.80 2.83
N ALA A 30 26.97 -24.80 1.59
CA ALA A 30 26.19 -24.43 0.42
C ALA A 30 25.01 -25.38 0.18
N VAL A 31 25.24 -26.70 0.28
CA VAL A 31 24.18 -27.71 0.16
C VAL A 31 23.16 -27.57 1.29
N SER A 32 23.62 -27.37 2.53
CA SER A 32 22.73 -27.17 3.69
C SER A 32 21.87 -25.91 3.53
N LEU A 33 22.46 -24.81 3.04
CA LEU A 33 21.74 -23.57 2.78
C LEU A 33 20.72 -23.74 1.64
N ALA A 34 21.11 -24.37 0.53
CA ALA A 34 20.23 -24.66 -0.60
C ALA A 34 19.05 -25.56 -0.17
N ALA A 35 19.33 -26.64 0.59
CA ALA A 35 18.32 -27.52 1.14
C ALA A 35 17.37 -26.78 2.10
N THR A 36 17.89 -25.90 2.95
CA THR A 36 17.09 -25.08 3.87
C THR A 36 16.17 -24.14 3.09
N VAL A 37 16.68 -23.48 2.04
CA VAL A 37 15.89 -22.59 1.17
C VAL A 37 14.77 -23.36 0.47
N LEU A 38 15.08 -24.53 -0.10
CA LEU A 38 14.11 -25.40 -0.76
C LEU A 38 13.04 -25.88 0.22
N LEU A 39 13.45 -26.44 1.35
CA LEU A 39 12.55 -26.94 2.38
C LEU A 39 11.64 -25.82 2.89
N HIS A 40 12.19 -24.63 3.16
CA HIS A 40 11.40 -23.48 3.58
C HIS A 40 10.36 -23.08 2.53
N GLY A 41 10.75 -23.04 1.24
CA GLY A 41 9.84 -22.72 0.14
C GLY A 41 8.73 -23.75 -0.04
N LEU A 42 9.05 -25.04 0.10
CA LEU A 42 8.11 -26.15 0.06
C LEU A 42 7.14 -26.14 1.25
N LEU A 43 7.64 -25.88 2.46
CA LEU A 43 6.82 -25.73 3.67
C LEU A 43 5.87 -24.53 3.58
N LEU A 44 6.23 -23.51 2.80
CA LEU A 44 5.34 -22.39 2.49
C LEU A 44 4.31 -22.74 1.39
N GLY A 45 4.39 -23.89 0.73
CA GLY A 45 3.47 -24.29 -0.34
C GLY A 45 3.66 -23.49 -1.63
N ARG A 46 4.89 -23.03 -1.92
CA ARG A 46 5.14 -22.21 -3.11
C ARG A 46 5.00 -23.05 -4.39
N PRO A 47 4.22 -22.59 -5.40
CA PRO A 47 4.05 -23.32 -6.64
C PRO A 47 5.35 -23.33 -7.46
N MET A 48 5.74 -24.50 -7.95
CA MET A 48 6.85 -24.67 -8.88
C MET A 48 6.30 -24.70 -10.31
N THR A 49 6.71 -23.74 -11.14
CA THR A 49 6.31 -23.67 -12.55
C THR A 49 7.50 -23.94 -13.47
N VAL A 50 7.24 -24.16 -14.76
CA VAL A 50 8.28 -24.35 -15.78
C VAL A 50 9.32 -23.22 -15.78
N SER A 51 8.89 -21.97 -15.59
CA SER A 51 9.83 -20.83 -15.51
C SER A 51 10.78 -20.92 -14.32
N HIS A 52 10.31 -21.44 -13.17
CA HIS A 52 11.17 -21.65 -12.01
C HIS A 52 12.25 -22.70 -12.33
N GLY A 53 11.83 -23.83 -12.91
CA GLY A 53 12.73 -24.89 -13.36
C GLY A 53 13.77 -24.39 -14.37
N ALA A 54 13.35 -23.62 -15.38
CA ALA A 54 14.26 -23.05 -16.38
C ALA A 54 15.30 -22.11 -15.76
N THR A 55 14.89 -21.19 -14.87
CA THR A 55 15.84 -20.28 -14.20
C THR A 55 16.77 -21.00 -13.23
N ALA A 56 16.28 -22.03 -12.52
CA ALA A 56 17.11 -22.84 -11.64
C ALA A 56 18.13 -23.66 -12.46
N ALA A 57 17.72 -24.25 -13.58
CA ALA A 57 18.61 -24.98 -14.48
C ALA A 57 19.70 -24.06 -15.05
N ALA A 58 19.35 -22.84 -15.48
CA ALA A 58 20.32 -21.85 -15.95
C ALA A 58 21.34 -21.48 -14.85
N ALA A 59 20.88 -21.30 -13.60
CA ALA A 59 21.77 -21.04 -12.46
C ALA A 59 22.71 -22.23 -12.18
N VAL A 60 22.21 -23.46 -12.27
CA VAL A 60 23.05 -24.68 -12.13
C VAL A 60 24.09 -24.77 -13.24
N LEU A 61 23.72 -24.50 -14.49
CA LEU A 61 24.66 -24.51 -15.63
C LEU A 61 25.74 -23.43 -15.47
N LEU A 62 25.36 -22.21 -15.06
CA LEU A 62 26.30 -21.14 -14.76
C LEU A 62 27.24 -21.52 -13.62
N GLY A 63 26.71 -22.15 -12.57
CA GLY A 63 27.50 -22.63 -11.44
C GLY A 63 28.49 -23.72 -11.83
N ALA A 64 28.06 -24.69 -12.64
CA ALA A 64 28.94 -25.74 -13.17
C ALA A 64 30.05 -25.14 -14.04
N PHE A 65 29.72 -24.17 -14.90
CA PHE A 65 30.72 -23.45 -15.69
C PHE A 65 31.73 -22.71 -14.80
N ALA A 66 31.27 -22.01 -13.75
CA ALA A 66 32.14 -21.32 -12.81
C ALA A 66 33.13 -22.26 -12.11
N VAL A 67 32.69 -23.46 -11.69
CA VAL A 67 33.59 -24.47 -11.12
C VAL A 67 34.67 -24.89 -12.12
N VAL A 68 34.29 -25.11 -13.39
CA VAL A 68 35.23 -25.54 -14.45
C VAL A 68 36.32 -24.49 -14.72
N ILE A 69 35.99 -23.19 -14.65
CA ILE A 69 36.96 -22.10 -14.86
C ILE A 69 37.74 -21.71 -13.58
N GLY A 70 37.65 -22.51 -12.51
CA GLY A 70 38.42 -22.30 -11.28
C GLY A 70 37.78 -21.37 -10.25
N HIS A 71 36.47 -21.10 -10.36
CA HIS A 71 35.69 -20.25 -9.45
C HIS A 71 34.64 -21.07 -8.64
N PRO A 72 35.06 -21.93 -7.69
CA PRO A 72 34.16 -22.83 -6.96
C PRO A 72 33.18 -22.11 -6.02
N VAL A 73 33.58 -20.97 -5.44
CA VAL A 73 32.71 -20.14 -4.57
C VAL A 73 31.51 -19.60 -5.35
N ASP A 74 31.72 -19.21 -6.60
CA ASP A 74 30.66 -18.74 -7.49
C ASP A 74 29.72 -19.89 -7.88
N GLY A 75 30.26 -21.11 -8.04
CA GLY A 75 29.49 -22.34 -8.21
C GLY A 75 28.53 -22.61 -7.04
N TRP A 76 29.03 -22.48 -5.80
CA TRP A 76 28.23 -22.64 -4.58
C TRP A 76 27.16 -21.57 -4.42
N THR A 77 27.50 -20.33 -4.77
CA THR A 77 26.54 -19.22 -4.80
C THR A 77 25.43 -19.51 -5.82
N CYS A 78 25.78 -20.01 -7.01
CA CYS A 78 24.84 -20.42 -8.04
C CYS A 78 23.94 -21.58 -7.60
N LEU A 79 24.44 -22.53 -6.81
CA LEU A 79 23.63 -23.63 -6.23
C LEU A 79 22.56 -23.09 -5.28
N VAL A 80 22.92 -22.20 -4.37
CA VAL A 80 21.99 -21.56 -3.44
C VAL A 80 20.98 -20.69 -4.21
N LEU A 81 21.43 -19.98 -5.24
CA LEU A 81 20.56 -19.21 -6.12
C LEU A 81 19.59 -20.10 -6.90
N ALA A 82 20.03 -21.26 -7.39
CA ALA A 82 19.17 -22.22 -8.09
C ALA A 82 18.05 -22.72 -7.15
N ALA A 83 18.40 -23.07 -5.91
CA ALA A 83 17.42 -23.38 -4.88
C ALA A 83 16.43 -22.22 -4.66
N ALA A 84 16.93 -21.00 -4.51
CA ALA A 84 16.10 -19.81 -4.32
C ALA A 84 15.21 -19.49 -5.53
N MET A 85 15.69 -19.73 -6.76
CA MET A 85 14.93 -19.57 -8.00
C MET A 85 13.81 -20.60 -8.11
N LEU A 86 14.06 -21.84 -7.68
CA LEU A 86 13.05 -22.90 -7.74
C LEU A 86 11.85 -22.61 -6.82
N VAL A 87 12.11 -22.04 -5.65
CA VAL A 87 11.07 -21.65 -4.68
C VAL A 87 10.80 -20.14 -4.68
N ARG A 88 11.11 -19.43 -5.76
CA ARG A 88 10.88 -17.98 -5.83
C ARG A 88 9.38 -17.69 -5.73
N PRO A 89 8.94 -16.72 -4.92
CA PRO A 89 7.52 -16.41 -4.80
C PRO A 89 6.98 -15.75 -6.08
N ILE A 90 5.80 -16.19 -6.51
CA ILE A 90 5.05 -15.55 -7.60
C ILE A 90 4.28 -14.37 -7.02
N GLY A 91 4.38 -13.19 -7.64
CA GLY A 91 3.57 -12.02 -7.26
C GLY A 91 2.17 -12.08 -7.86
N SER A 92 1.27 -11.21 -7.42
CA SER A 92 -0.03 -11.06 -8.08
C SER A 92 0.09 -10.21 -9.33
N VAL A 93 -0.83 -10.42 -10.28
CA VAL A 93 -0.95 -9.61 -11.49
C VAL A 93 -2.03 -8.56 -11.23
N ALA A 94 -1.72 -7.30 -11.48
CA ALA A 94 -2.70 -6.21 -11.35
C ALA A 94 -3.84 -6.41 -12.35
N GLN A 95 -5.06 -6.11 -11.93
CA GLN A 95 -6.29 -6.28 -12.71
C GLN A 95 -6.94 -4.91 -12.96
N PRO A 96 -6.34 -4.06 -13.83
CA PRO A 96 -6.85 -2.73 -14.11
C PRO A 96 -8.24 -2.72 -14.76
N ASP A 97 -8.63 -3.83 -15.40
CA ASP A 97 -9.87 -3.99 -16.16
C ASP A 97 -11.09 -4.26 -15.26
N ASP A 98 -10.86 -4.69 -14.01
CA ASP A 98 -11.91 -4.90 -13.01
C ASP A 98 -12.44 -3.59 -12.40
N LEU A 99 -11.89 -2.44 -12.83
CA LEU A 99 -12.25 -1.11 -12.30
C LEU A 99 -13.77 -0.83 -12.30
N PRO A 100 -14.56 -1.13 -13.35
CA PRO A 100 -16.00 -0.88 -13.32
C PRO A 100 -16.73 -1.67 -12.21
N ALA A 101 -16.36 -2.94 -12.02
CA ALA A 101 -16.94 -3.78 -10.96
C ALA A 101 -16.54 -3.27 -9.57
N VAL A 102 -15.27 -2.95 -9.38
CA VAL A 102 -14.73 -2.42 -8.12
C VAL A 102 -15.33 -1.04 -7.81
N ALA A 103 -15.51 -0.17 -8.80
CA ALA A 103 -16.14 1.13 -8.62
C ALA A 103 -17.60 0.99 -8.15
N SER A 104 -18.36 0.06 -8.72
CA SER A 104 -19.73 -0.23 -8.26
C SER A 104 -19.76 -0.71 -6.79
N LEU A 105 -18.77 -1.52 -6.40
CA LEU A 105 -18.64 -1.97 -5.01
C LEU A 105 -18.26 -0.84 -4.05
N VAL A 106 -17.35 0.03 -4.45
CA VAL A 106 -16.99 1.24 -3.70
C VAL A 106 -18.21 2.14 -3.52
N ASP A 107 -19.00 2.33 -4.57
CA ASP A 107 -20.20 3.17 -4.51
C ASP A 107 -21.26 2.61 -3.53
N ARG A 108 -21.33 1.29 -3.35
CA ARG A 108 -22.17 0.67 -2.30
C ARG A 108 -21.55 0.69 -0.91
N THR A 109 -20.23 0.89 -0.80
CA THR A 109 -19.52 0.83 0.48
C THR A 109 -19.69 2.14 1.23
N ARG A 110 -20.29 2.07 2.43
CA ARG A 110 -20.48 3.24 3.30
C ARG A 110 -19.59 3.17 4.53
N CYS A 111 -19.29 4.33 5.12
CA CYS A 111 -18.57 4.51 6.38
C CYS A 111 -17.17 3.87 6.42
N ASP A 112 -16.50 3.76 5.28
CA ASP A 112 -15.09 3.35 5.20
C ASP A 112 -14.28 4.33 4.34
N PRO A 113 -13.52 5.24 4.98
CA PRO A 113 -12.62 6.18 4.30
C PRO A 113 -11.60 5.55 3.34
N LEU A 114 -11.26 4.27 3.52
CA LEU A 114 -10.26 3.62 2.67
C LEU A 114 -10.86 2.91 1.46
N ALA A 115 -12.18 2.73 1.41
CA ALA A 115 -12.86 2.00 0.35
C ALA A 115 -12.55 2.54 -1.07
N PRO A 116 -12.57 3.87 -1.33
CA PRO A 116 -12.27 4.39 -2.67
C PRO A 116 -10.90 4.00 -3.20
N PHE A 117 -9.90 3.85 -2.32
CA PHE A 117 -8.55 3.51 -2.75
C PHE A 117 -8.45 2.08 -3.28
N ALA A 118 -9.41 1.20 -2.99
CA ALA A 118 -9.49 -0.14 -3.57
C ALA A 118 -9.44 -0.12 -5.11
N MET A 119 -9.92 0.95 -5.75
CA MET A 119 -9.89 1.13 -7.21
C MET A 119 -8.48 1.29 -7.81
N SER A 120 -7.44 1.50 -7.01
CA SER A 120 -6.09 1.78 -7.51
C SER A 120 -5.60 0.70 -8.48
N SER A 121 -5.10 1.15 -9.63
CA SER A 121 -4.73 0.32 -10.78
C SER A 121 -3.70 -0.79 -10.54
N GLY A 122 -2.96 -0.73 -9.43
CA GLY A 122 -1.92 -1.70 -9.10
C GLY A 122 -2.42 -2.94 -8.34
N LYS A 123 -3.73 -3.11 -8.18
CA LYS A 123 -4.31 -4.12 -7.29
C LYS A 123 -4.87 -5.32 -8.04
N SER A 124 -4.93 -6.42 -7.32
CA SER A 124 -5.64 -7.64 -7.66
C SER A 124 -6.83 -7.78 -6.72
N TYR A 125 -7.84 -8.56 -7.10
CA TYR A 125 -9.09 -8.67 -6.36
C TYR A 125 -9.48 -10.13 -6.11
N VAL A 126 -10.12 -10.37 -4.97
CA VAL A 126 -10.92 -11.57 -4.72
C VAL A 126 -12.36 -11.12 -4.53
N PHE A 127 -13.27 -11.67 -5.33
CA PHE A 127 -14.70 -11.42 -5.24
C PHE A 127 -15.39 -12.56 -4.48
N CYS A 128 -16.54 -12.28 -3.84
CA CYS A 128 -17.47 -13.34 -3.43
C CYS A 128 -18.15 -13.96 -4.65
N ALA A 129 -18.79 -15.12 -4.45
CA ALA A 129 -19.36 -15.89 -5.55
C ALA A 129 -20.42 -15.12 -6.37
N ASP A 130 -21.20 -14.25 -5.72
CA ASP A 130 -22.23 -13.42 -6.36
C ASP A 130 -21.72 -12.03 -6.82
N GLY A 131 -20.42 -11.74 -6.64
CA GLY A 131 -19.80 -10.49 -7.06
C GLY A 131 -20.25 -9.24 -6.28
N THR A 132 -20.97 -9.40 -5.17
CA THR A 132 -21.51 -8.27 -4.38
C THR A 132 -20.53 -7.65 -3.39
N ALA A 133 -19.39 -8.30 -3.15
CA ALA A 133 -18.28 -7.85 -2.31
C ALA A 133 -16.92 -8.27 -2.91
N ALA A 134 -15.88 -7.50 -2.60
CA ALA A 134 -14.51 -7.82 -3.01
C ALA A 134 -13.46 -7.38 -2.00
N LEU A 135 -12.28 -7.98 -2.09
CA LEU A 135 -11.10 -7.61 -1.32
C LEU A 135 -9.95 -7.26 -2.26
N ALA A 136 -9.44 -6.04 -2.14
CA ALA A 136 -8.31 -5.57 -2.91
C ALA A 136 -6.99 -5.92 -2.22
N TYR A 137 -6.06 -6.51 -2.97
CA TYR A 137 -4.77 -6.94 -2.44
C TYR A 137 -3.66 -6.81 -3.49
N ARG A 138 -2.41 -7.01 -3.07
CA ARG A 138 -1.27 -7.22 -3.96
C ARG A 138 -0.30 -8.22 -3.34
N ALA A 139 0.16 -9.19 -4.12
CA ALA A 139 1.16 -10.14 -3.67
C ALA A 139 2.56 -9.78 -4.21
N LEU A 140 3.54 -9.69 -3.31
CA LEU A 140 4.96 -9.54 -3.63
C LEU A 140 5.82 -10.29 -2.63
N ALA A 141 6.96 -10.82 -3.08
CA ALA A 141 7.92 -11.51 -2.21
C ALA A 141 7.31 -12.60 -1.29
N GLY A 142 6.20 -13.23 -1.72
CA GLY A 142 5.51 -14.28 -0.95
C GLY A 142 4.57 -13.75 0.12
N LEU A 143 4.32 -12.44 0.14
CA LEU A 143 3.36 -11.78 1.02
C LEU A 143 2.19 -11.28 0.19
N ALA A 144 0.97 -11.65 0.55
CA ALA A 144 -0.25 -11.08 0.01
C ALA A 144 -0.73 -9.97 0.94
N VAL A 145 -0.49 -8.73 0.53
CA VAL A 145 -0.84 -7.53 1.30
C VAL A 145 -2.22 -7.06 0.90
N VAL A 146 -3.15 -7.07 1.85
CA VAL A 146 -4.51 -6.57 1.71
C VAL A 146 -4.52 -5.05 1.89
N SER A 147 -5.34 -4.37 1.10
CA SER A 147 -5.49 -2.92 1.07
C SER A 147 -6.81 -2.48 1.70
N GLY A 148 -6.80 -2.20 3.00
CA GLY A 148 -8.02 -1.83 3.75
C GLY A 148 -8.94 -3.01 4.06
N ASP A 149 -10.19 -2.70 4.36
CA ASP A 149 -11.25 -3.70 4.54
C ASP A 149 -11.83 -4.13 3.18
N PRO A 150 -12.58 -5.26 3.10
CA PRO A 150 -13.37 -5.56 1.92
C PRO A 150 -14.38 -4.44 1.60
N ILE A 151 -14.79 -4.36 0.34
CA ILE A 151 -15.76 -3.40 -0.20
C ILE A 151 -17.02 -4.13 -0.69
N GLY A 152 -18.15 -3.44 -0.73
CA GLY A 152 -19.45 -3.96 -1.16
C GLY A 152 -20.34 -4.41 0.00
N ASP A 153 -21.02 -5.53 -0.17
CA ASP A 153 -21.92 -6.07 0.85
C ASP A 153 -21.17 -6.65 2.06
N ARG A 154 -21.38 -6.04 3.24
CA ARG A 154 -20.77 -6.45 4.51
C ARG A 154 -21.13 -7.87 4.91
N ALA A 155 -22.30 -8.38 4.53
CA ALA A 155 -22.70 -9.75 4.85
C ALA A 155 -21.76 -10.79 4.20
N ARG A 156 -21.10 -10.43 3.10
CA ARG A 156 -20.18 -11.30 2.35
C ARG A 156 -18.72 -11.19 2.77
N TYR A 157 -18.37 -10.29 3.70
CA TYR A 157 -16.95 -10.05 4.05
C TYR A 157 -16.25 -11.31 4.59
N GLY A 158 -16.94 -12.12 5.39
CA GLY A 158 -16.41 -13.40 5.88
C GLY A 158 -16.07 -14.37 4.74
N GLU A 159 -16.94 -14.48 3.74
CA GLU A 159 -16.74 -15.30 2.55
C GLU A 159 -15.54 -14.83 1.73
N VAL A 160 -15.43 -13.52 1.49
CA VAL A 160 -14.31 -12.94 0.73
C VAL A 160 -12.98 -13.17 1.45
N VAL A 161 -12.92 -12.96 2.77
CA VAL A 161 -11.70 -13.21 3.57
C VAL A 161 -11.32 -14.69 3.53
N ALA A 162 -12.29 -15.60 3.67
CA ALA A 162 -12.04 -17.04 3.60
C ALA A 162 -11.52 -17.47 2.21
N THR A 163 -12.11 -16.93 1.15
CA THR A 163 -11.70 -17.17 -0.25
C THR A 163 -10.28 -16.64 -0.49
N PHE A 164 -9.98 -15.45 0.01
CA PHE A 164 -8.64 -14.87 -0.06
C PHE A 164 -7.61 -15.69 0.72
N ALA A 165 -7.95 -16.19 1.90
CA ALA A 165 -7.08 -17.05 2.68
C ALA A 165 -6.81 -18.40 1.98
N ALA A 166 -7.83 -18.97 1.33
CA ALA A 166 -7.67 -20.16 0.49
C ALA A 166 -6.74 -19.91 -0.70
N LEU A 167 -6.91 -18.78 -1.39
CA LEU A 167 -6.01 -18.36 -2.47
C LEU A 167 -4.56 -18.21 -1.98
N CYS A 168 -4.36 -17.59 -0.82
CA CYS A 168 -3.04 -17.43 -0.23
C CYS A 168 -2.39 -18.78 0.07
N ARG A 169 -3.13 -19.73 0.66
CA ARG A 169 -2.65 -21.11 0.89
C ARG A 169 -2.25 -21.80 -0.41
N ALA A 170 -3.08 -21.71 -1.44
CA ALA A 170 -2.81 -22.33 -2.74
C ALA A 170 -1.59 -21.72 -3.48
N ARG A 171 -1.25 -20.47 -3.18
CA ARG A 171 -0.11 -19.75 -3.80
C ARG A 171 1.14 -19.70 -2.92
N GLY A 172 1.08 -20.27 -1.72
CA GLY A 172 2.12 -20.17 -0.71
C GLY A 172 2.41 -18.74 -0.26
N TRP A 173 1.38 -17.90 -0.27
CA TRP A 173 1.44 -16.52 0.19
C TRP A 173 1.10 -16.41 1.67
N ARG A 174 1.75 -15.46 2.32
CA ARG A 174 1.54 -15.12 3.72
C ARG A 174 0.71 -13.84 3.79
N ILE A 175 -0.36 -13.86 4.57
CA ILE A 175 -1.30 -12.74 4.66
C ILE A 175 -0.70 -11.61 5.48
N VAL A 176 -0.76 -10.40 4.94
CA VAL A 176 -0.54 -9.15 5.66
C VAL A 176 -1.72 -8.23 5.37
N VAL A 177 -2.27 -7.56 6.38
CA VAL A 177 -3.37 -6.62 6.20
C VAL A 177 -2.88 -5.24 6.57
N LEU A 178 -3.05 -4.27 5.67
CA LEU A 178 -2.70 -2.87 5.88
C LEU A 178 -3.98 -2.03 5.89
N GLY A 179 -4.26 -1.34 6.99
CA GLY A 179 -5.41 -0.44 7.09
C GLY A 179 -6.71 -1.12 7.50
N ALA A 180 -6.65 -2.25 8.20
CA ALA A 180 -7.84 -2.92 8.72
C ALA A 180 -8.55 -2.02 9.74
N SER A 181 -9.87 -1.94 9.69
CA SER A 181 -10.64 -1.27 10.74
C SER A 181 -10.74 -2.12 12.01
N ASP A 182 -11.06 -1.47 13.13
CA ASP A 182 -11.43 -2.14 14.38
C ASP A 182 -12.49 -3.24 14.19
N ARG A 183 -13.45 -3.00 13.27
CA ARG A 183 -14.64 -3.83 13.06
C ARG A 183 -14.30 -5.20 12.49
N LEU A 184 -13.25 -5.29 11.67
CA LEU A 184 -12.85 -6.54 11.01
C LEU A 184 -11.68 -7.25 11.69
N LEU A 185 -11.19 -6.74 12.82
CA LEU A 185 -10.12 -7.40 13.57
C LEU A 185 -10.48 -8.82 13.98
N ALA A 186 -11.75 -9.08 14.33
CA ALA A 186 -12.20 -10.41 14.73
C ALA A 186 -12.02 -11.42 13.60
N ILE A 187 -12.48 -11.08 12.40
CA ILE A 187 -12.38 -11.93 11.20
C ILE A 187 -10.90 -12.20 10.84
N TRP A 188 -10.06 -11.16 10.87
CA TRP A 188 -8.64 -11.32 10.54
C TRP A 188 -7.82 -12.04 11.61
N ARG A 189 -8.24 -11.99 12.87
CA ARG A 189 -7.56 -12.71 13.97
C ARG A 189 -8.01 -14.15 14.10
N ASP A 190 -9.11 -14.53 13.44
CA ASP A 190 -9.57 -15.91 13.42
C ASP A 190 -8.56 -16.80 12.69
N ARG A 191 -7.93 -17.69 13.46
CA ARG A 191 -6.95 -18.65 12.95
C ARG A 191 -7.62 -19.72 12.08
N ALA A 192 -8.89 -20.03 12.27
CA ALA A 192 -9.62 -20.98 11.43
C ALA A 192 -9.77 -20.44 10.00
N VAL A 193 -9.98 -19.12 9.86
CA VAL A 193 -10.10 -18.45 8.57
C VAL A 193 -8.73 -18.22 7.93
N THR A 194 -7.81 -17.60 8.65
CA THR A 194 -6.52 -17.14 8.11
C THR A 194 -5.42 -18.21 8.12
N GLY A 195 -5.64 -19.33 8.82
CA GLY A 195 -4.69 -20.43 9.00
C GLY A 195 -3.54 -20.14 9.97
N ARG A 196 -3.32 -18.88 10.36
CA ARG A 196 -2.22 -18.45 11.24
C ARG A 196 -2.68 -17.31 12.14
N ARG A 197 -2.03 -17.16 13.29
CA ARG A 197 -2.31 -16.03 14.18
C ARG A 197 -1.72 -14.74 13.59
N LEU A 198 -2.59 -13.80 13.21
CA LEU A 198 -2.18 -12.45 12.83
C LEU A 198 -2.20 -11.53 14.04
N ARG A 199 -1.10 -10.81 14.26
CA ARG A 199 -1.00 -9.82 15.32
C ARG A 199 -1.41 -8.47 14.78
N ALA A 200 -2.39 -7.83 15.41
CA ALA A 200 -2.77 -6.45 15.05
C ALA A 200 -1.90 -5.44 15.80
N ILE A 201 -1.39 -4.46 15.07
CA ILE A 201 -0.62 -3.34 15.56
C ILE A 201 -1.34 -2.08 15.09
N SER A 202 -1.76 -1.22 16.03
CA SER A 202 -2.41 0.05 15.69
C SER A 202 -1.39 0.94 14.99
N ILE A 203 -1.74 1.41 13.79
CA ILE A 203 -0.90 2.31 13.00
C ILE A 203 -1.35 3.77 13.09
N GLY A 204 -2.57 4.02 13.53
CA GLY A 204 -3.13 5.36 13.56
C GLY A 204 -4.65 5.39 13.57
N ARG A 205 -5.22 6.56 13.27
CA ARG A 205 -6.66 6.80 13.27
C ARG A 205 -7.09 7.50 11.98
N ASP A 206 -8.28 7.19 11.51
CA ASP A 206 -8.90 7.99 10.46
C ASP A 206 -9.26 9.38 11.01
N VAL A 207 -9.24 10.39 10.15
CA VAL A 207 -9.80 11.71 10.46
C VAL A 207 -11.01 11.92 9.57
N VAL A 208 -12.20 11.93 10.17
CA VAL A 208 -13.49 11.96 9.46
C VAL A 208 -14.34 13.08 10.03
N VAL A 209 -14.60 14.08 9.19
CA VAL A 209 -15.49 15.20 9.50
C VAL A 209 -16.92 14.78 9.19
N GLU A 210 -17.77 14.72 10.21
CA GLU A 210 -19.21 14.56 10.05
C GLU A 210 -19.82 15.87 9.53
N VAL A 211 -20.37 15.84 8.31
CA VAL A 211 -20.75 17.03 7.54
C VAL A 211 -21.83 17.83 8.26
N ASP A 212 -22.86 17.18 8.80
CA ASP A 212 -23.99 17.87 9.45
C ASP A 212 -23.59 18.60 10.74
N SER A 213 -22.68 18.01 11.52
CA SER A 213 -22.22 18.58 12.79
C SER A 213 -21.03 19.53 12.66
N PHE A 214 -20.48 19.68 11.44
CA PHE A 214 -19.31 20.51 11.24
C PHE A 214 -19.65 21.99 11.24
N ASP A 215 -19.08 22.71 12.19
CA ASP A 215 -19.05 24.16 12.22
C ASP A 215 -17.62 24.69 12.37
N LEU A 216 -17.41 25.93 11.96
CA LEU A 216 -16.18 26.65 12.26
C LEU A 216 -16.21 27.26 13.67
N GLY A 217 -17.29 27.09 14.43
CA GLY A 217 -17.52 27.71 15.72
C GLY A 217 -16.58 27.20 16.82
N GLY A 218 -16.63 27.89 17.96
CA GLY A 218 -15.98 27.44 19.19
C GLY A 218 -14.46 27.66 19.27
N ARG A 219 -13.92 27.33 20.46
CA ARG A 219 -12.51 27.57 20.81
C ARG A 219 -11.57 26.53 20.19
N ARG A 220 -12.02 25.27 20.02
CA ARG A 220 -11.19 24.16 19.52
C ARG A 220 -10.73 24.36 18.08
N ARG A 221 -11.55 25.01 17.23
CA ARG A 221 -11.29 25.26 15.80
C ARG A 221 -10.80 26.69 15.50
N ARG A 222 -10.31 27.44 16.51
CA ARG A 222 -9.79 28.83 16.33
C ARG A 222 -8.73 28.94 15.23
N ASN A 223 -7.77 28.02 15.20
CA ASN A 223 -6.69 28.02 14.20
C ASN A 223 -7.23 27.77 12.79
N LEU A 224 -8.23 26.89 12.65
CA LEU A 224 -8.88 26.61 11.38
C LEU A 224 -9.64 27.84 10.87
N ARG A 225 -10.42 28.49 11.75
CA ARG A 225 -11.09 29.77 11.44
C ARG A 225 -10.12 30.86 10.98
N GLN A 226 -9.00 31.02 11.67
CA GLN A 226 -8.00 32.02 11.31
C GLN A 226 -7.33 31.70 9.97
N ALA A 227 -7.08 30.43 9.65
CA ALA A 227 -6.61 30.02 8.33
C ALA A 227 -7.62 30.37 7.22
N VAL A 228 -8.89 30.03 7.42
CA VAL A 228 -9.98 30.38 6.49
C VAL A 228 -10.08 31.89 6.31
N GLN A 229 -10.06 32.68 7.39
CA GLN A 229 -10.18 34.14 7.29
C GLN A 229 -8.97 34.77 6.57
N ARG A 230 -7.75 34.28 6.79
CA ARG A 230 -6.56 34.78 6.08
C ARG A 230 -6.66 34.57 4.57
N THR A 231 -7.16 33.42 4.12
CA THR A 231 -7.35 33.17 2.69
C THR A 231 -8.45 34.05 2.09
N ARG A 232 -9.54 34.32 2.84
CA ARG A 232 -10.56 35.31 2.43
C ARG A 232 -9.96 36.71 2.27
N ASN A 233 -9.19 37.16 3.25
CA ASN A 233 -8.52 38.46 3.20
C ASN A 233 -7.52 38.54 2.04
N ALA A 234 -6.84 37.43 1.72
CA ALA A 234 -5.98 37.31 0.55
C ALA A 234 -6.74 37.26 -0.79
N GLY A 235 -8.08 37.26 -0.78
CA GLY A 235 -8.94 37.23 -1.97
C GLY A 235 -9.01 35.88 -2.66
N VAL A 236 -8.80 34.79 -1.93
CA VAL A 236 -8.89 33.44 -2.50
C VAL A 236 -10.35 33.05 -2.77
N THR A 237 -10.64 32.66 -4.00
CA THR A 237 -11.91 32.06 -4.44
C THR A 237 -11.73 30.56 -4.64
N THR A 238 -12.80 29.78 -4.45
CA THR A 238 -12.77 28.31 -4.53
C THR A 238 -13.85 27.81 -5.48
N ALA A 239 -13.59 26.68 -6.16
CA ALA A 239 -14.56 26.01 -7.01
C ALA A 239 -14.36 24.50 -6.96
N VAL A 240 -15.47 23.76 -7.05
CA VAL A 240 -15.50 22.30 -7.10
C VAL A 240 -15.93 21.85 -8.49
N VAL A 241 -15.26 20.84 -9.03
CA VAL A 241 -15.53 20.28 -10.36
C VAL A 241 -15.27 18.76 -10.35
N ALA A 242 -16.03 18.00 -11.14
CA ALA A 242 -15.70 16.59 -11.35
C ALA A 242 -14.41 16.45 -12.17
N GLU A 243 -13.56 15.48 -11.86
CA GLU A 243 -12.32 15.25 -12.63
C GLU A 243 -12.59 14.88 -14.10
N SER A 244 -13.75 14.29 -14.39
CA SER A 244 -14.21 13.99 -15.75
C SER A 244 -14.51 15.25 -16.57
N ASP A 245 -14.87 16.35 -15.92
CA ASP A 245 -15.46 17.52 -16.57
C ASP A 245 -14.43 18.65 -16.78
N ILE A 246 -13.18 18.42 -16.39
CA ILE A 246 -12.11 19.41 -16.57
C ILE A 246 -11.69 19.49 -18.05
N ASP A 247 -11.69 20.70 -18.59
CA ASP A 247 -11.20 20.99 -19.93
C ASP A 247 -9.65 20.96 -20.01
N GLY A 248 -9.11 21.10 -21.22
CA GLY A 248 -7.66 21.10 -21.44
C GLY A 248 -6.93 22.25 -20.75
N THR A 249 -7.57 23.42 -20.66
CA THR A 249 -7.01 24.64 -20.06
C THR A 249 -6.84 24.49 -18.55
N LEU A 250 -7.93 24.13 -17.85
CA LEU A 250 -7.92 23.88 -16.42
C LEU A 250 -6.98 22.72 -16.08
N ARG A 251 -6.98 21.65 -16.87
CA ARG A 251 -6.05 20.52 -16.69
C ARG A 251 -4.59 20.97 -16.79
N SER A 252 -4.25 21.85 -17.73
CA SER A 252 -2.90 22.39 -17.86
C SER A 252 -2.50 23.22 -16.64
N GLU A 253 -3.39 24.11 -16.18
CA GLU A 253 -3.15 24.95 -15.00
C GLU A 253 -2.94 24.11 -13.73
N LEU A 254 -3.75 23.06 -13.52
CA LEU A 254 -3.60 22.13 -12.40
C LEU A 254 -2.29 21.32 -12.49
N ARG A 255 -1.89 20.89 -13.68
CA ARG A 255 -0.58 20.24 -13.89
C ARG A 255 0.58 21.18 -13.56
N ASP A 256 0.45 22.48 -13.83
CA ASP A 256 1.44 23.47 -13.41
C ASP A 256 1.55 23.59 -11.90
N VAL A 257 0.43 23.54 -11.17
CA VAL A 257 0.44 23.48 -9.70
C VAL A 257 1.18 22.24 -9.23
N MET A 258 0.91 21.07 -9.83
CA MET A 258 1.60 19.82 -9.49
C MET A 258 3.11 19.93 -9.69
N ARG A 259 3.55 20.44 -10.85
CA ARG A 259 4.97 20.67 -11.18
C ARG A 259 5.66 21.59 -10.18
N GLN A 260 5.00 22.68 -9.80
CA GLN A 260 5.59 23.70 -8.92
C GLN A 260 5.49 23.38 -7.43
N SER A 261 4.65 22.42 -7.04
CA SER A 261 4.44 22.04 -5.63
C SER A 261 5.72 21.56 -4.91
N GLY A 262 6.80 21.31 -5.65
CA GLY A 262 8.05 20.76 -5.12
C GLY A 262 7.95 19.30 -4.70
N LYS A 263 6.80 18.65 -4.91
CA LYS A 263 6.65 17.20 -4.77
C LYS A 263 7.32 16.53 -5.99
N ALA A 264 8.27 15.65 -5.76
CA ALA A 264 9.09 15.03 -6.81
C ALA A 264 8.24 14.32 -7.90
N ALA A 265 8.77 14.21 -9.12
CA ALA A 265 8.19 13.37 -10.18
C ALA A 265 8.09 11.91 -9.68
N GLY A 266 6.89 11.49 -9.28
CA GLY A 266 6.67 10.27 -8.50
C GLY A 266 6.10 10.51 -7.10
N ALA A 267 5.47 11.66 -6.84
CA ALA A 267 4.76 11.94 -5.59
C ALA A 267 3.44 11.18 -5.43
N GLU A 268 2.92 10.63 -6.52
CA GLU A 268 1.77 9.72 -6.51
C GLU A 268 2.22 8.31 -6.13
N ARG A 269 2.54 8.13 -4.85
CA ARG A 269 2.91 6.83 -4.28
C ARG A 269 1.86 6.45 -3.26
N GLY A 270 1.28 5.27 -3.44
CA GLY A 270 0.47 4.68 -2.39
C GLY A 270 -0.19 3.40 -2.82
N PHE A 271 -0.57 2.63 -1.82
CA PHE A 271 -1.28 1.38 -1.97
C PHE A 271 -2.64 1.46 -1.30
N CYS A 272 -2.73 1.65 0.03
CA CYS A 272 -4.01 1.72 0.74
C CYS A 272 -4.57 3.13 0.96
N MET A 273 -3.75 4.18 0.77
CA MET A 273 -4.14 5.56 1.11
C MET A 273 -4.11 6.54 -0.07
N MET A 274 -3.85 6.04 -1.28
CA MET A 274 -3.77 6.87 -2.47
C MET A 274 -4.22 6.10 -3.71
N LEU A 275 -4.92 6.80 -4.60
CA LEU A 275 -5.44 6.22 -5.83
C LEU A 275 -4.40 6.25 -6.96
N GLY A 276 -3.62 7.34 -7.01
CA GLY A 276 -2.68 7.66 -8.08
C GLY A 276 -3.38 8.15 -9.35
N GLY A 277 -2.59 8.58 -10.35
CA GLY A 277 -3.10 9.06 -11.63
C GLY A 277 -3.95 10.32 -11.52
N THR A 278 -3.48 11.33 -10.77
CA THR A 278 -4.19 12.62 -10.64
C THR A 278 -4.38 13.23 -12.04
N LEU A 279 -5.56 13.74 -12.33
CA LEU A 279 -5.94 14.35 -13.62
C LEU A 279 -5.91 13.37 -14.80
N SER A 280 -5.95 12.06 -14.54
CA SER A 280 -6.08 11.04 -15.59
C SER A 280 -7.51 10.91 -16.11
N GLY A 281 -8.53 11.27 -15.30
CA GLY A 281 -9.94 11.05 -15.63
C GLY A 281 -10.34 9.57 -15.63
N ARG A 282 -9.47 8.68 -15.13
CA ARG A 282 -9.69 7.23 -15.17
C ARG A 282 -10.75 6.75 -14.18
N TYR A 283 -10.83 7.38 -13.02
CA TYR A 283 -11.61 6.87 -11.89
C TYR A 283 -12.94 7.62 -11.77
N PRO A 284 -14.06 6.90 -11.60
CA PRO A 284 -15.36 7.52 -11.37
C PRO A 284 -15.44 8.13 -9.96
N GLY A 285 -16.39 9.06 -9.77
CA GLY A 285 -16.65 9.65 -8.45
C GLY A 285 -15.53 10.53 -7.91
N VAL A 286 -14.65 11.05 -8.77
CA VAL A 286 -13.54 11.93 -8.35
C VAL A 286 -13.95 13.39 -8.49
N TRP A 287 -13.75 14.15 -7.42
CA TRP A 287 -14.02 15.58 -7.33
C TRP A 287 -12.74 16.35 -7.01
N LEU A 288 -12.58 17.48 -7.67
CA LEU A 288 -11.46 18.41 -7.46
C LEU A 288 -12.01 19.69 -6.85
N ILE A 289 -11.36 20.20 -5.81
CA ILE A 289 -11.56 21.57 -5.33
C ILE A 289 -10.27 22.34 -5.51
N TYR A 290 -10.33 23.52 -6.10
CA TYR A 290 -9.15 24.36 -6.32
C TYR A 290 -9.39 25.80 -5.86
N GLY A 291 -8.29 26.48 -5.52
CA GLY A 291 -8.30 27.85 -5.01
C GLY A 291 -7.54 28.80 -5.93
N ARG A 292 -8.19 29.88 -6.38
CA ARG A 292 -7.60 30.96 -7.18
C ARG A 292 -7.31 32.18 -6.32
N ASP A 293 -6.16 32.81 -6.53
CA ASP A 293 -5.85 34.11 -5.92
C ASP A 293 -6.55 35.28 -6.63
N ARG A 294 -6.31 36.52 -6.17
CA ARG A 294 -6.86 37.75 -6.77
C ARG A 294 -6.48 37.96 -8.23
N ALA A 295 -5.35 37.38 -8.66
CA ALA A 295 -4.89 37.44 -10.05
C ALA A 295 -5.57 36.35 -10.92
N GLY A 296 -6.46 35.53 -10.33
CA GLY A 296 -7.16 34.46 -11.02
C GLY A 296 -6.33 33.18 -11.20
N ARG A 297 -5.12 33.12 -10.63
CA ARG A 297 -4.22 31.96 -10.78
C ARG A 297 -4.52 30.90 -9.74
N ILE A 298 -4.60 29.63 -10.15
CA ILE A 298 -4.75 28.51 -9.21
C ILE A 298 -3.48 28.34 -8.39
N GLN A 299 -3.62 28.43 -7.08
CA GLN A 299 -2.54 28.34 -6.10
C GLN A 299 -2.48 26.97 -5.41
N ALA A 300 -3.62 26.29 -5.30
CA ALA A 300 -3.70 24.94 -4.74
C ALA A 300 -4.94 24.21 -5.24
N PHE A 301 -4.91 22.88 -5.20
CA PHE A 301 -6.09 22.05 -5.39
C PHE A 301 -6.02 20.77 -4.54
N GLN A 302 -7.17 20.21 -4.22
CA GLN A 302 -7.31 18.95 -3.49
C GLN A 302 -8.19 18.01 -4.31
N ARG A 303 -7.82 16.73 -4.32
CA ARG A 303 -8.57 15.66 -4.97
C ARG A 303 -9.28 14.81 -3.93
N TYR A 304 -10.58 14.61 -4.12
CA TYR A 304 -11.44 13.80 -3.29
C TYR A 304 -12.07 12.68 -4.12
N VAL A 305 -12.28 11.52 -3.51
CA VAL A 305 -12.90 10.36 -4.15
C VAL A 305 -14.12 9.95 -3.35
N ALA A 306 -15.24 9.77 -4.05
CA ALA A 306 -16.52 9.41 -3.47
C ALA A 306 -16.68 7.90 -3.27
N ALA A 307 -17.44 7.54 -2.25
CA ALA A 307 -18.02 6.23 -1.99
C ALA A 307 -19.44 6.39 -1.43
N GLY A 308 -20.15 5.27 -1.27
CA GLY A 308 -21.46 5.28 -0.62
C GLY A 308 -22.53 6.10 -1.37
N GLY A 309 -22.48 6.18 -2.70
CA GLY A 309 -23.40 7.02 -3.48
C GLY A 309 -23.13 8.51 -3.33
N GLY A 310 -21.89 8.92 -3.02
CA GLY A 310 -21.52 10.31 -2.74
C GLY A 310 -21.66 10.74 -1.28
N ALA A 311 -22.16 9.85 -0.40
CA ALA A 311 -22.27 10.13 1.03
C ALA A 311 -20.91 10.26 1.72
N ASP A 312 -19.89 9.55 1.23
CA ASP A 312 -18.55 9.52 1.81
C ASP A 312 -17.53 10.09 0.82
N LEU A 313 -16.83 11.17 1.19
CA LEU A 313 -15.73 11.73 0.42
C LEU A 313 -14.40 11.50 1.13
N SER A 314 -13.39 11.02 0.41
CA SER A 314 -12.05 10.79 0.98
C SER A 314 -10.99 11.59 0.25
N LEU A 315 -10.22 12.38 0.98
CA LEU A 315 -9.09 13.15 0.45
C LEU A 315 -8.00 12.19 -0.04
N ASP A 316 -7.70 12.24 -1.34
CA ASP A 316 -6.62 11.49 -1.99
C ASP A 316 -5.30 12.29 -1.89
N LEU A 317 -5.27 13.48 -2.51
CA LEU A 317 -4.04 14.27 -2.60
C LEU A 317 -4.31 15.78 -2.60
N PRO A 318 -3.65 16.54 -1.71
CA PRO A 318 -3.54 17.99 -1.82
C PRO A 318 -2.31 18.40 -2.64
N TRP A 319 -2.43 19.42 -3.47
CA TRP A 319 -1.35 20.03 -4.25
C TRP A 319 -1.35 21.52 -4.02
N ARG A 320 -0.18 22.11 -3.73
CA ARG A 320 -0.07 23.51 -3.34
C ARG A 320 1.23 24.11 -3.88
N ARG A 321 1.16 25.30 -4.47
CA ARG A 321 2.35 26.05 -4.88
C ARG A 321 3.12 26.61 -3.68
N PRO A 322 4.43 26.86 -3.79
CA PRO A 322 5.24 27.41 -2.70
C PRO A 322 4.75 28.79 -2.23
N ASP A 323 4.25 29.62 -3.16
CA ASP A 323 3.75 30.98 -2.96
C ASP A 323 2.27 31.04 -2.53
N ALA A 324 1.60 29.89 -2.40
CA ALA A 324 0.18 29.85 -2.06
C ALA A 324 -0.10 30.49 -0.68
N PRO A 325 -1.19 31.26 -0.52
CA PRO A 325 -1.55 31.89 0.75
C PRO A 325 -1.64 30.89 1.90
N ASN A 326 -1.08 31.27 3.06
CA ASN A 326 -1.13 30.42 4.24
C ASN A 326 -2.59 30.20 4.69
N GLY A 327 -2.98 28.94 4.82
CA GLY A 327 -4.35 28.54 5.14
C GLY A 327 -5.14 28.01 3.95
N ILE A 328 -4.56 27.95 2.74
CA ILE A 328 -5.29 27.51 1.54
C ILE A 328 -5.74 26.05 1.63
N ASP A 329 -4.93 25.15 2.18
CA ASP A 329 -5.31 23.74 2.36
C ASP A 329 -6.49 23.60 3.33
N GLU A 330 -6.47 24.34 4.44
CA GLU A 330 -7.60 24.42 5.36
C GLU A 330 -8.85 24.99 4.69
N ARG A 331 -8.69 26.02 3.85
CA ARG A 331 -9.80 26.67 3.15
C ARG A 331 -10.47 25.72 2.17
N LEU A 332 -9.68 25.04 1.32
CA LEU A 332 -10.20 24.07 0.37
C LEU A 332 -10.94 22.95 1.08
N THR A 333 -10.43 22.44 2.19
CA THR A 333 -11.12 21.39 2.93
C THR A 333 -12.43 21.84 3.56
N VAL A 334 -12.45 23.03 4.17
CA VAL A 334 -13.68 23.59 4.75
C VAL A 334 -14.74 23.83 3.66
N ASP A 335 -14.32 24.39 2.52
CA ASP A 335 -15.23 24.64 1.40
C ASP A 335 -15.70 23.33 0.75
N MET A 336 -14.88 22.27 0.74
CA MET A 336 -15.29 20.93 0.32
C MET A 336 -16.34 20.33 1.26
N VAL A 337 -16.19 20.50 2.58
CA VAL A 337 -17.24 20.07 3.55
C VAL A 337 -18.54 20.81 3.32
N ALA A 338 -18.49 22.12 3.03
CA ALA A 338 -19.67 22.91 2.70
C ALA A 338 -20.32 22.45 1.38
N TRP A 339 -19.51 22.17 0.35
CA TRP A 339 -19.98 21.62 -0.92
C TRP A 339 -20.64 20.25 -0.71
N ALA A 340 -20.01 19.35 0.04
CA ALA A 340 -20.55 18.04 0.38
C ALA A 340 -21.93 18.14 1.03
N ARG A 341 -22.11 19.06 1.99
CA ARG A 341 -23.42 19.32 2.63
C ARG A 341 -24.51 19.66 1.61
N SER A 342 -24.19 20.51 0.63
CA SER A 342 -25.16 20.89 -0.41
C SER A 342 -25.44 19.80 -1.45
N HIS A 343 -24.64 18.73 -1.48
CA HIS A 343 -24.74 17.62 -2.44
C HIS A 343 -25.06 16.27 -1.76
N GLY A 344 -25.59 16.28 -0.53
CA GLY A 344 -26.00 15.07 0.19
C GLY A 344 -24.85 14.23 0.78
N GLY A 345 -23.65 14.81 0.87
CA GLY A 345 -22.52 14.19 1.55
C GLY A 345 -22.71 14.16 3.06
N GLU A 346 -22.40 13.03 3.69
CA GLU A 346 -22.51 12.79 5.14
C GLU A 346 -21.14 12.95 5.83
N ARG A 347 -20.06 12.51 5.18
CA ARG A 347 -18.72 12.44 5.79
C ARG A 347 -17.62 12.87 4.82
N VAL A 348 -16.65 13.62 5.33
CA VAL A 348 -15.42 13.97 4.61
C VAL A 348 -14.20 13.49 5.38
N SER A 349 -13.50 12.50 4.84
CA SER A 349 -12.24 12.01 5.41
C SER A 349 -11.05 12.83 4.91
N LEU A 350 -10.18 13.23 5.85
CA LEU A 350 -9.00 14.07 5.63
C LEU A 350 -7.70 13.27 5.64
N ALA A 351 -7.79 12.00 5.23
CA ALA A 351 -6.75 11.00 5.32
C ALA A 351 -6.48 10.49 6.76
N PHE A 352 -5.39 9.75 6.86
CA PHE A 352 -4.99 8.98 8.03
C PHE A 352 -4.07 9.81 8.93
N ALA A 353 -4.37 9.84 10.23
CA ALA A 353 -3.49 10.37 11.26
C ALA A 353 -2.57 9.24 11.79
N PRO A 354 -1.28 9.23 11.43
CA PRO A 354 -0.35 8.19 11.83
C PRO A 354 -0.03 8.30 13.33
N PHE A 355 -0.20 7.19 14.05
CA PHE A 355 0.28 6.97 15.40
C PHE A 355 0.02 8.08 16.46
N PRO A 356 -1.21 8.63 16.61
CA PRO A 356 -1.48 9.58 17.69
C PRO A 356 -1.22 8.97 19.08
N ASP A 357 -1.49 7.68 19.22
CA ASP A 357 -1.33 6.93 20.47
C ASP A 357 0.16 6.66 20.83
N LEU A 358 1.11 6.85 19.89
CA LEU A 358 2.56 6.78 20.20
C LEU A 358 3.10 8.06 20.87
N PHE A 359 2.40 9.20 20.71
CA PHE A 359 2.73 10.45 21.43
C PHE A 359 2.07 10.51 22.82
N GLY A 360 1.12 9.62 23.08
CA GLY A 360 0.44 9.46 24.37
C GLY A 360 1.01 8.29 25.18
N GLY A 361 2.20 8.48 25.77
CA GLY A 361 2.66 7.77 26.98
C GLY A 361 2.88 6.25 26.98
N ASP A 362 2.30 5.46 26.08
CA ASP A 362 2.29 4.00 26.25
C ASP A 362 3.50 3.32 25.59
N ARG A 363 4.54 3.11 26.41
CA ARG A 363 5.81 2.49 26.02
C ARG A 363 5.66 0.98 25.88
N SER A 364 5.01 0.53 24.82
CA SER A 364 5.08 -0.89 24.45
C SER A 364 6.51 -1.23 24.00
N GLY A 365 7.27 -1.89 24.89
CA GLY A 365 8.66 -2.35 24.72
C GLY A 365 8.86 -3.48 23.69
N ASP A 366 8.01 -3.54 22.68
CA ASP A 366 7.93 -4.65 21.74
C ASP A 366 8.72 -4.37 20.45
N ALA A 367 9.51 -5.35 20.03
CA ALA A 367 10.38 -5.25 18.86
C ALA A 367 9.59 -5.02 17.57
N ALA A 368 8.37 -5.58 17.45
CA ALA A 368 7.52 -5.36 16.28
C ALA A 368 7.04 -3.91 16.17
N VAL A 369 6.64 -3.30 17.29
CA VAL A 369 6.27 -1.88 17.36
C VAL A 369 7.48 -0.99 17.08
N ARG A 370 8.68 -1.34 17.58
CA ARG A 370 9.92 -0.62 17.27
C ARG A 370 10.26 -0.68 15.78
N ALA A 371 10.18 -1.85 15.15
CA ALA A 371 10.44 -2.00 13.72
C ALA A 371 9.44 -1.15 12.91
N LEU A 372 8.14 -1.26 13.18
CA LEU A 372 7.11 -0.46 12.51
C LEU A 372 7.30 1.05 12.71
N ARG A 373 7.76 1.47 13.90
CA ARG A 373 8.12 2.85 14.20
C ARG A 373 9.33 3.34 13.41
N ILE A 374 10.38 2.54 13.32
CA ILE A 374 11.56 2.83 12.49
C ILE A 374 11.15 2.98 11.02
N LEU A 375 10.24 2.14 10.54
CA LEU A 375 9.75 2.18 9.17
C LEU A 375 8.87 3.40 8.90
N ALA A 376 7.99 3.76 9.85
CA ALA A 376 7.24 5.00 9.80
C ALA A 376 8.17 6.22 9.76
N HIS A 377 9.24 6.23 10.58
CA HIS A 377 10.26 7.28 10.54
C HIS A 377 11.10 7.28 9.25
N ALA A 378 11.42 6.12 8.69
CA ALA A 378 12.07 6.01 7.39
C ALA A 378 11.19 6.56 6.26
N GLY A 379 9.86 6.37 6.38
CA GLY A 379 8.85 6.97 5.50
C GLY A 379 8.52 8.44 5.80
N ASP A 380 8.96 8.99 6.94
CA ASP A 380 8.66 10.37 7.34
C ASP A 380 9.28 11.41 6.39
N ARG A 381 10.46 11.11 5.83
CA ARG A 381 11.05 11.92 4.75
C ARG A 381 10.19 11.97 3.48
N LEU A 382 9.27 11.02 3.31
CA LEU A 382 8.47 10.84 2.09
C LEU A 382 7.02 11.34 2.25
N ILE A 383 6.44 11.25 3.45
CA ILE A 383 5.04 11.64 3.73
C ILE A 383 4.94 12.91 4.60
N ARG A 384 6.02 13.35 5.26
CA ARG A 384 6.00 14.42 6.29
C ARG A 384 4.88 14.19 7.31
N LEU A 385 4.93 13.03 7.98
CA LEU A 385 3.86 12.53 8.86
C LEU A 385 3.51 13.55 9.95
N GLU A 386 4.51 14.25 10.47
CA GLU A 386 4.30 15.29 11.49
C GLU A 386 3.50 16.49 10.95
N SER A 387 3.77 16.94 9.72
CA SER A 387 3.01 18.02 9.07
C SER A 387 1.57 17.59 8.79
N LEU A 388 1.38 16.34 8.34
CA LEU A 388 0.05 15.77 8.11
C LEU A 388 -0.74 15.70 9.43
N TYR A 389 -0.14 15.17 10.49
CA TYR A 389 -0.76 15.10 11.81
C TYR A 389 -1.14 16.50 12.34
N ARG A 390 -0.23 17.48 12.24
CA ARG A 390 -0.50 18.87 12.63
C ARG A 390 -1.64 19.50 11.84
N TYR A 391 -1.78 19.16 10.56
CA TYR A 391 -2.88 19.63 9.71
C TYR A 391 -4.21 18.99 10.11
N VAL A 392 -4.31 17.66 10.13
CA VAL A 392 -5.58 16.96 10.40
C VAL A 392 -6.11 17.20 11.82
N ARG A 393 -5.22 17.41 12.81
CA ARG A 393 -5.62 17.73 14.18
C ARG A 393 -6.41 19.05 14.29
N LYS A 394 -6.29 19.97 13.33
CA LYS A 394 -7.02 21.26 13.33
C LYS A 394 -8.54 21.10 13.18
N PHE A 395 -8.98 19.97 12.64
CA PHE A 395 -10.38 19.67 12.37
C PHE A 395 -11.10 19.02 13.55
N ASP A 396 -10.34 18.50 14.53
CA ASP A 396 -10.89 17.90 15.75
C ASP A 396 -11.90 16.78 15.46
N ALA A 397 -11.51 15.86 14.58
CA ALA A 397 -12.38 14.89 13.92
C ALA A 397 -11.77 13.48 13.90
N MET A 398 -11.10 13.07 14.98
CA MET A 398 -10.45 11.76 15.08
C MET A 398 -11.49 10.64 15.21
N ALA A 399 -11.42 9.64 14.33
CA ALA A 399 -12.39 8.55 14.22
C ALA A 399 -11.78 7.18 14.60
N GLY A 400 -12.18 6.11 13.91
CA GLY A 400 -11.77 4.73 14.18
C GLY A 400 -10.26 4.50 14.05
N ARG A 401 -9.73 3.46 14.71
CA ARG A 401 -8.33 3.06 14.57
C ARG A 401 -8.14 2.22 13.32
N ARG A 402 -6.94 2.30 12.74
CA ARG A 402 -6.48 1.39 11.69
C ARG A 402 -5.31 0.56 12.15
N TYR A 403 -5.27 -0.67 11.66
CA TYR A 403 -4.29 -1.67 12.08
C TYR A 403 -3.52 -2.23 10.89
N VAL A 404 -2.28 -2.59 11.17
CA VAL A 404 -1.54 -3.59 10.39
C VAL A 404 -1.69 -4.93 11.09
N LEU A 405 -2.08 -5.96 10.34
CA LEU A 405 -2.09 -7.34 10.83
C LEU A 405 -1.04 -8.17 10.08
N LEU A 406 -0.14 -8.80 10.84
CA LEU A 406 0.93 -9.63 10.26
C LEU A 406 1.28 -10.80 11.21
N PRO A 407 1.82 -11.91 10.69
CA PRO A 407 2.40 -12.95 11.52
C PRO A 407 3.62 -12.41 12.27
N PRO A 408 3.81 -12.68 13.57
CA PRO A 408 4.93 -12.14 14.35
C PRO A 408 6.32 -12.40 13.76
N ILE A 409 6.50 -13.53 13.07
CA ILE A 409 7.77 -13.90 12.43
C ILE A 409 8.06 -13.11 11.14
N ASP A 410 7.06 -12.42 10.58
CA ASP A 410 7.17 -11.69 9.31
C ASP A 410 7.36 -10.20 9.43
N VAL A 411 7.58 -9.67 10.64
CA VAL A 411 7.65 -8.21 10.84
C VAL A 411 8.58 -7.55 9.81
N VAL A 412 9.78 -8.09 9.60
CA VAL A 412 10.80 -7.55 8.69
C VAL A 412 10.42 -7.71 7.21
N PRO A 413 10.06 -8.90 6.69
CA PRO A 413 9.65 -9.01 5.28
C PRO A 413 8.34 -8.27 5.00
N ALA A 414 7.37 -8.27 5.93
CA ALA A 414 6.13 -7.49 5.82
C ALA A 414 6.43 -6.00 5.75
N ALA A 415 7.28 -5.50 6.63
CA ALA A 415 7.78 -4.13 6.60
C ALA A 415 8.37 -3.72 5.25
N ALA A 416 9.29 -4.52 4.71
CA ALA A 416 9.90 -4.25 3.42
C ALA A 416 8.84 -4.26 2.29
N ALA A 417 7.88 -5.18 2.34
CA ALA A 417 6.80 -5.24 1.38
C ALA A 417 5.86 -4.03 1.47
N LEU A 418 5.48 -3.60 2.67
CA LEU A 418 4.64 -2.43 2.91
C LEU A 418 5.31 -1.15 2.42
N LEU A 419 6.60 -0.95 2.73
CA LEU A 419 7.37 0.17 2.19
C LEU A 419 7.45 0.12 0.66
N THR A 420 7.71 -1.06 0.09
CA THR A 420 7.76 -1.22 -1.37
C THR A 420 6.41 -0.88 -2.00
N LEU A 421 5.30 -1.28 -1.39
CA LEU A 421 3.97 -1.00 -1.92
C LEU A 421 3.56 0.46 -1.80
N GLU A 422 3.80 1.07 -0.64
CA GLU A 422 3.39 2.45 -0.36
C GLU A 422 4.33 3.48 -0.97
N LEU A 423 5.60 3.14 -1.23
CA LEU A 423 6.62 4.10 -1.68
C LEU A 423 7.15 3.84 -3.08
N ALA A 424 6.94 2.65 -3.68
CA ALA A 424 7.37 2.44 -5.05
C ALA A 424 6.52 3.29 -6.01
N PRO A 425 7.13 3.89 -7.05
CA PRO A 425 6.37 4.57 -8.09
C PRO A 425 5.38 3.59 -8.75
N PRO A 426 4.21 4.08 -9.20
CA PRO A 426 3.26 3.28 -9.94
C PRO A 426 3.97 2.62 -11.12
N ARG A 427 3.76 1.31 -11.32
CA ARG A 427 4.21 0.65 -12.54
C ARG A 427 3.43 1.26 -13.69
N THR A 428 4.05 2.11 -14.48
CA THR A 428 3.49 2.60 -15.74
C THR A 428 3.31 1.41 -16.66
N THR A 429 2.07 0.98 -16.86
CA THR A 429 1.71 0.02 -17.90
C THR A 429 2.09 0.62 -19.26
N ARG A 430 2.63 -0.21 -20.17
CA ARG A 430 3.20 0.21 -21.47
C ARG A 430 2.26 1.08 -22.32
N LEU A 431 0.96 1.07 -22.08
CA LEU A 431 -0.04 1.91 -22.76
C LEU A 431 0.13 3.41 -22.51
N THR A 432 0.71 3.83 -21.38
CA THR A 432 0.96 5.26 -21.10
C THR A 432 2.18 5.86 -21.82
N ARG A 433 2.97 5.07 -22.56
CA ARG A 433 4.04 5.62 -23.42
C ARG A 433 3.51 6.22 -24.73
N ALA A 434 2.29 5.89 -25.14
CA ALA A 434 1.71 6.41 -26.39
C ALA A 434 1.11 7.83 -26.25
N PHE A 435 0.98 8.35 -25.02
CA PHE A 435 0.36 9.66 -24.74
C PHE A 435 1.20 10.54 -23.81
N ARG A 436 2.52 10.35 -23.78
CA ARG A 436 3.44 11.26 -23.08
C ARG A 436 4.07 12.25 -24.03
#